data_AF-A0A933XK82-F1
#
_entry.id   AF-A0A933XK82-F1
#
_cell.length_a   1.000
_cell.length_b   1.000
_cell.length_c   1.000
_cell.angle_alpha   90.00
_cell.angle_beta   90.00
_cell.angle_gamma   90.00
#
_symmetry.space_group_name_H-M   'P 1'
#
loop_
_entity.id
_entity.type
_entity.pdbx_description
1 polymer ?
#
loop_
_entity_poly.entity_id
_entity_poly.type
_entity_poly.pdbx_seq_one_letter_code
_entity_poly.pdbx_strand_id
1 'polypeptide(L)'
;MKPSFHARLLNNNPFEDPGLYVRILREGRALMFDLGFASSLSARDILKTSEIFISHTHIDHFIGFDNVLRVSLKKESPLRLFGPEGFINCVEGKLRSYTWNLIEDYPLVL
;
A
#
# COMPACT_ATOMS: atom_id res chain seq x y z
N MET A 1 25.80 -13.47 -9.02
CA MET A 1 24.47 -13.15 -9.59
C MET A 1 24.09 -11.72 -9.23
N LYS A 2 23.51 -10.94 -10.15
CA LYS A 2 22.90 -9.65 -9.77
C LYS A 2 21.57 -9.94 -9.07
N PRO A 3 21.21 -9.28 -7.96
CA PRO A 3 19.94 -9.53 -7.29
C PRO A 3 18.77 -9.21 -8.23
N SER A 4 17.67 -9.94 -8.07
CA SER A 4 16.38 -9.65 -8.73
C SER A 4 15.46 -8.81 -7.85
N PHE A 5 15.69 -8.85 -6.53
CA PHE A 5 14.86 -8.19 -5.53
C PHE A 5 15.72 -7.35 -4.59
N HIS A 6 15.20 -6.20 -4.17
CA HIS A 6 15.72 -5.46 -3.02
C HIS A 6 14.61 -5.33 -1.99
N ALA A 7 14.75 -6.06 -0.90
CA ALA A 7 13.80 -6.11 0.20
C ALA A 7 14.27 -5.24 1.37
N ARG A 8 13.35 -4.48 1.97
CA ARG A 8 13.58 -3.75 3.21
C ARG A 8 12.30 -3.72 4.04
N LEU A 9 12.46 -3.72 5.35
CA LEU A 9 11.33 -3.44 6.23
C LEU A 9 10.90 -1.98 6.08
N LEU A 10 9.62 -1.70 6.35
CA LEU A 10 9.13 -0.33 6.43
C LEU A 10 9.68 0.37 7.69
N ASN A 11 9.78 -0.40 8.76
CA ASN A 11 10.26 0.01 10.07
C ASN A 11 11.48 -0.83 10.46
N ASN A 12 12.44 -0.23 11.16
CA ASN A 12 13.72 -0.89 11.46
C ASN A 12 13.73 -1.59 12.83
N ASN A 13 12.71 -1.37 13.65
CA ASN A 13 12.60 -1.92 14.99
C ASN A 13 11.52 -3.03 15.02
N PRO A 14 11.80 -4.21 15.62
CA PRO A 14 10.84 -5.31 15.73
C PRO A 14 9.60 -4.99 16.59
N PHE A 15 9.61 -3.91 17.36
CA PHE A 15 8.47 -3.46 18.18
C PHE A 15 7.62 -2.37 17.50
N GLU A 16 7.95 -2.01 16.26
CA GLU A 16 7.14 -1.11 15.43
C GLU A 16 6.18 -1.91 14.56
N ASP A 17 5.20 -1.22 13.97
CA ASP A 17 4.21 -1.84 13.11
C ASP A 17 4.87 -2.59 11.91
N PRO A 18 4.34 -3.76 11.53
CA PRO A 18 4.88 -4.58 10.46
C PRO A 18 4.76 -3.95 9.08
N GLY A 19 5.72 -4.29 8.22
CA GLY A 19 5.65 -3.98 6.80
C GLY A 19 6.94 -4.35 6.07
N LEU A 20 6.79 -4.90 4.87
CA LEU A 20 7.91 -5.28 4.00
C LEU A 20 7.71 -4.66 2.61
N TYR A 21 8.72 -3.92 2.14
CA TYR A 21 8.78 -3.40 0.79
C TYR A 21 9.79 -4.20 -0.04
N VAL A 22 9.35 -4.73 -1.19
CA VAL A 22 10.18 -5.52 -2.10
C VAL A 22 10.20 -4.88 -3.47
N ARG A 23 11.31 -4.23 -3.81
CA ARG A 23 11.51 -3.68 -5.15
C ARG A 23 11.95 -4.78 -6.11
N ILE A 24 11.26 -4.88 -7.24
CA ILE A 24 11.65 -5.79 -8.33
C ILE A 24 12.58 -5.03 -9.26
N LEU A 25 13.85 -5.44 -9.29
CA LEU A 25 14.87 -4.73 -10.04
C LEU A 25 14.60 -4.91 -11.54
N ARG A 26 14.75 -3.83 -12.29
CA ARG A 26 14.53 -3.75 -13.76
C ARG A 26 13.07 -3.80 -14.22
N GLU A 27 12.09 -3.96 -13.33
CA GLU A 27 10.67 -3.92 -13.69
C GLU A 27 9.98 -2.58 -13.36
N GLY A 28 10.70 -1.64 -12.73
CA GLY A 28 10.14 -0.33 -12.36
C GLY A 28 9.06 -0.36 -11.28
N ARG A 29 8.74 -1.53 -10.72
CA ARG A 29 7.68 -1.74 -9.73
C ARG A 29 8.16 -2.36 -8.42
N ALA A 30 7.27 -2.40 -7.43
CA ALA A 30 7.50 -2.99 -6.13
C ALA A 30 6.25 -3.70 -5.58
N LEU A 31 6.48 -4.64 -4.67
CA LEU A 31 5.47 -5.31 -3.87
C LEU A 31 5.53 -4.77 -2.44
N MET A 32 4.40 -4.74 -1.76
CA MET A 32 4.32 -4.42 -0.34
C MET A 32 3.57 -5.53 0.41
N PHE A 33 4.03 -5.86 1.61
CA PHE A 33 3.36 -6.82 2.49
C PHE A 33 3.10 -6.14 3.82
N ASP A 34 1.83 -6.13 4.22
CA ASP A 34 1.26 -5.33 5.29
C ASP A 34 1.53 -3.83 5.17
N LEU A 35 0.68 -3.04 5.83
CA LEU A 35 0.70 -1.59 5.84
C LEU A 35 0.58 -1.07 7.27
N GLY A 36 1.56 -1.42 8.08
CA GLY A 36 1.75 -0.76 9.36
C GLY A 36 2.02 0.73 9.23
N PHE A 37 1.90 1.44 10.36
CA PHE A 37 2.30 2.84 10.41
C PHE A 37 3.80 2.97 10.16
N ALA A 38 4.16 3.68 9.08
CA ALA A 38 5.55 3.89 8.69
C ALA A 38 5.79 5.34 8.26
N SER A 39 6.53 6.09 9.08
CA SER A 39 6.95 7.47 8.77
C SER A 39 7.98 7.55 7.65
N SER A 40 8.73 6.45 7.42
CA SER A 40 9.82 6.36 6.45
C SER A 40 9.35 6.10 5.01
N LEU A 41 8.06 5.79 4.81
CA LEU A 41 7.55 5.37 3.50
C LEU A 41 7.43 6.55 2.54
N SER A 42 8.40 6.67 1.63
CA SER A 42 8.45 7.77 0.67
C SER A 42 7.34 7.66 -0.39
N ALA A 43 6.84 8.81 -0.86
CA ALA A 43 5.87 8.85 -1.97
C ALA A 43 6.40 8.14 -3.23
N ARG A 44 7.72 8.20 -3.48
CA ARG A 44 8.37 7.49 -4.59
C ARG A 44 8.21 5.97 -4.48
N ASP A 45 8.33 5.42 -3.27
CA ASP A 45 8.16 3.99 -3.06
C ASP A 45 6.69 3.59 -3.21
N ILE A 46 5.77 4.36 -2.65
CA ILE A 46 4.31 4.14 -2.80
C ILE A 46 3.92 4.13 -4.28
N LEU A 47 4.36 5.12 -5.05
CA LEU A 47 4.02 5.21 -6.48
C LEU A 47 4.61 4.07 -7.32
N LYS A 48 5.68 3.41 -6.85
CA LYS A 48 6.24 2.21 -7.48
C LYS A 48 5.51 0.94 -7.09
N THR A 49 4.79 0.94 -5.97
CA THR A 49 4.07 -0.24 -5.50
C THR A 49 2.92 -0.57 -6.44
N SER A 50 2.90 -1.78 -6.98
CA SER A 50 1.86 -2.28 -7.87
C SER A 50 0.90 -3.25 -7.19
N GLU A 51 1.40 -4.03 -6.23
CA GLU A 51 0.63 -4.98 -5.44
C GLU A 51 0.91 -4.82 -3.95
N ILE A 52 -0.14 -4.92 -3.14
CA ILE A 52 -0.06 -4.94 -1.68
C ILE A 52 -0.79 -6.17 -1.18
N PHE A 53 -0.10 -6.95 -0.35
CA PHE A 53 -0.62 -8.15 0.30
C PHE A 53 -0.80 -7.86 1.79
N ILE A 54 -2.04 -7.84 2.26
CA ILE A 54 -2.37 -7.65 3.67
C ILE A 54 -2.66 -9.02 4.28
N SER A 55 -1.92 -9.38 5.32
CA SER A 55 -2.11 -10.65 6.01
C SER A 55 -3.45 -10.71 6.74
N HIS A 56 -3.80 -9.62 7.43
CA HIS A 56 -5.07 -9.40 8.15
C HIS A 56 -5.23 -7.91 8.51
N THR A 57 -6.41 -7.52 9.00
CA THR A 57 -6.78 -6.10 9.21
C THR A 57 -6.73 -5.68 10.69
N HIS A 58 -5.79 -6.20 11.47
CA HIS A 58 -5.45 -5.56 12.74
C HIS A 58 -4.83 -4.18 12.47
N ILE A 59 -4.92 -3.29 13.47
CA ILE A 59 -4.55 -1.88 13.32
C ILE A 59 -3.11 -1.74 12.83
N ASP A 60 -2.19 -2.43 13.47
CA ASP A 60 -0.76 -2.46 13.16
C ASP A 60 -0.42 -3.05 11.78
N HIS A 61 -1.33 -3.79 11.14
CA HIS A 61 -1.11 -4.31 9.79
C HIS A 61 -1.78 -3.47 8.69
N PHE A 62 -2.70 -2.56 9.02
CA PHE A 62 -3.56 -1.90 8.02
C PHE A 62 -3.70 -0.37 8.18
N ILE A 63 -3.25 0.21 9.29
CA ILE A 63 -3.41 1.65 9.56
C ILE A 63 -2.73 2.55 8.51
N GLY A 64 -1.67 2.07 7.86
CA GLY A 64 -0.93 2.78 6.81
C GLY A 64 -1.65 2.89 5.46
N PHE A 65 -2.81 2.23 5.28
CA PHE A 65 -3.60 2.27 4.05
C PHE A 65 -3.90 3.70 3.57
N ASP A 66 -4.29 4.58 4.48
CA ASP A 66 -4.75 5.93 4.15
C ASP A 66 -3.63 6.77 3.51
N ASN A 67 -2.38 6.58 3.96
CA ASN A 67 -1.21 7.21 3.38
C ASN A 67 -0.96 6.72 1.95
N VAL A 68 -1.06 5.41 1.73
CA VAL A 68 -0.92 4.80 0.40
C VAL A 68 -2.01 5.31 -0.55
N LEU A 69 -3.27 5.31 -0.09
CA LEU A 69 -4.42 5.80 -0.86
C LEU A 69 -4.20 7.25 -1.29
N ARG A 70 -3.88 8.13 -0.33
CA ARG A 70 -3.65 9.56 -0.58
C ARG A 70 -2.61 9.82 -1.66
N VAL A 71 -1.50 9.09 -1.62
CA VAL A 71 -0.42 9.25 -2.61
C VAL A 71 -0.79 8.64 -3.96
N SER A 72 -1.66 7.62 -3.97
CA SER A 72 -2.01 6.86 -5.18
C SER A 72 -3.18 7.44 -5.98
N LEU A 73 -3.88 8.48 -5.51
CA LEU A 73 -5.10 8.99 -6.14
C LEU A 73 -4.99 9.35 -7.63
N LYS A 74 -3.82 9.83 -8.08
CA LYS A 74 -3.56 10.21 -9.48
C LYS A 74 -2.63 9.24 -10.21
N LYS A 75 -2.45 8.05 -9.66
CA LYS A 75 -1.58 7.04 -10.25
C LYS A 75 -2.28 6.44 -11.47
N GLU A 76 -1.64 6.54 -12.65
CA GLU A 76 -2.20 6.00 -13.90
C GLU A 76 -2.37 4.47 -13.88
N SER A 77 -1.47 3.77 -13.19
CA SER A 77 -1.53 2.31 -13.10
C SER A 77 -2.30 1.87 -11.84
N PRO A 78 -3.16 0.85 -11.96
CA PRO A 78 -3.95 0.38 -10.83
C PRO A 78 -3.06 -0.13 -9.69
N LEU A 79 -3.50 0.13 -8.46
CA LEU A 79 -2.94 -0.47 -7.26
C LEU A 79 -3.79 -1.69 -6.88
N ARG A 80 -3.20 -2.89 -6.88
CA ARG A 80 -3.91 -4.11 -6.50
C ARG A 80 -3.71 -4.41 -5.03
N LEU A 81 -4.81 -4.72 -4.35
CA LEU A 81 -4.83 -5.07 -2.94
C LEU A 81 -5.31 -6.51 -2.79
N PHE A 82 -4.62 -7.29 -1.98
CA PHE A 82 -4.94 -8.69 -1.67
C PHE A 82 -5.03 -8.85 -0.16
N GLY A 83 -5.97 -9.66 0.32
CA GLY A 83 -6.12 -9.95 1.74
C GLY A 83 -7.05 -11.12 2.01
N PRO A 84 -7.26 -11.48 3.29
CA PRO A 84 -8.10 -12.62 3.67
C PRO A 84 -9.59 -12.36 3.41
N GLU A 85 -10.42 -13.37 3.67
CA GLU A 85 -11.89 -13.22 3.65
C GLU A 85 -12.34 -12.01 4.49
N GLY A 86 -13.27 -11.21 3.96
CA GLY A 86 -13.74 -9.98 4.60
C GLY A 86 -12.85 -8.74 4.39
N PHE A 87 -11.64 -8.88 3.85
CA PHE A 87 -10.71 -7.76 3.62
C PHE A 87 -11.32 -6.63 2.78
N ILE A 88 -12.04 -6.96 1.71
CA ILE A 88 -12.67 -5.97 0.82
C ILE A 88 -13.65 -5.08 1.60
N ASN A 89 -14.41 -5.64 2.55
CA ASN A 89 -15.34 -4.86 3.38
C ASN A 89 -14.59 -3.81 4.24
N CYS A 90 -13.39 -4.14 4.74
CA CYS A 90 -12.56 -3.19 5.48
C CYS A 90 -12.02 -2.07 4.57
N VAL A 91 -11.61 -2.41 3.34
CA VAL A 91 -11.19 -1.43 2.34
C VAL A 91 -12.34 -0.50 1.98
N GLU A 92 -13.52 -1.04 1.68
CA GLU A 92 -14.72 -0.24 1.42
C GLU A 92 -15.08 0.66 2.61
N GLY A 93 -14.98 0.15 3.84
CA GLY A 93 -15.21 0.92 5.06
C GLY A 93 -14.29 2.14 5.16
N LYS A 94 -12.99 1.98 4.86
CA LYS A 94 -12.05 3.10 4.80
C LYS A 94 -12.38 4.06 3.66
N LEU A 95 -12.72 3.57 2.47
CA LEU A 95 -13.08 4.42 1.34
C LEU A 95 -14.35 5.24 1.59
N ARG A 96 -15.33 4.68 2.31
CA ARG A 96 -16.54 5.37 2.75
C ARG A 96 -16.30 6.41 3.84
N SER A 97 -15.12 6.43 4.46
CA SER A 97 -14.75 7.45 5.45
C SER A 97 -14.35 8.80 4.83
N TYR A 98 -14.21 8.87 3.50
CA TYR A 98 -13.81 10.07 2.77
C TYR A 98 -14.96 10.67 1.94
N THR A 99 -14.88 11.99 1.72
CA THR A 99 -15.71 12.70 0.76
C THR A 99 -15.00 12.79 -0.59
N TRP A 100 -15.69 12.39 -1.66
CA TRP A 100 -15.13 12.25 -3.02
C TRP A 100 -15.72 13.29 -3.99
N ASN A 101 -15.76 14.56 -3.60
CA ASN A 101 -16.38 15.62 -4.41
C ASN A 101 -15.39 16.37 -5.33
N LEU A 102 -14.11 15.98 -5.37
CA LEU A 102 -13.04 16.60 -6.16
C LEU A 102 -12.30 15.59 -7.06
N ILE A 103 -13.00 14.56 -7.53
CA ILE A 103 -12.45 13.47 -8.36
C ILE A 103 -12.95 13.50 -9.81
N GLU A 104 -13.62 14.58 -10.24
CA GLU A 104 -14.26 14.65 -11.58
C GLU A 104 -13.28 14.34 -12.72
N ASP A 105 -12.02 14.76 -12.60
CA ASP A 105 -10.97 14.50 -13.59
C ASP A 105 -10.36 13.07 -13.52
N TYR A 106 -10.72 12.27 -12.51
CA TYR A 106 -10.20 10.90 -12.29
C TYR A 106 -11.23 10.03 -11.55
N PRO A 107 -12.26 9.51 -12.24
CA PRO A 107 -13.29 8.69 -11.61
C PRO A 107 -12.68 7.42 -11.00
N LEU A 108 -13.04 7.15 -9.74
CA LEU A 108 -12.63 5.94 -9.04
C LEU A 108 -13.51 4.76 -9.49
N VAL A 109 -12.88 3.68 -9.94
CA VAL A 109 -13.53 2.38 -10.16
C VAL A 109 -13.11 1.47 -9.01
N LEU A 110 -14.08 1.06 -8.20
CA LEU A 110 -13.89 0.11 -7.09
C LEU A 110 -14.22 -1.30 -7.54
#